data_AF-A0A8K0CSV4-F1
#
_entry.id   AF-A0A8K0CSV4-F1
#
_cell.length_a   1.000
_cell.length_b   1.000
_cell.length_c   1.000
_cell.angle_alpha   90.00
_cell.angle_beta   90.00
_cell.angle_gamma   90.00
#
_symmetry.space_group_name_H-M   'P 1'
#
loop_
_entity.id
_entity.type
_entity.pdbx_description
1 polymer ?
#
loop_
_entity_poly.entity_id
_entity_poly.type
_entity_poly.pdbx_seq_one_letter_code
_entity_poly.pdbx_strand_id
1 'polypeptide(L)'
;MLNVKMFSERVTDFFKSLVKQTLKIRTEQGIVRPDMIHLLIEAKKGRLRYENQNNDIDTGFAVVEESELGKTKRQRKEITDDDITAQALGFFFAGFDTGSTLMCYICYELARNPDIQERLYRDITETCKEKVTYKAVLGMKYLDCVVS
;
A
#
# COMPACT_ATOMS: atom_id res chain seq x y z
N MET A 1 3.01 32.18 0.81
CA MET A 1 2.79 30.74 0.54
C MET A 1 1.58 30.63 -0.38
N LEU A 2 1.73 29.97 -1.52
CA LEU A 2 0.67 29.88 -2.54
C LEU A 2 -0.42 28.90 -2.08
N ASN A 3 -1.67 29.37 -2.02
CA ASN A 3 -2.87 28.60 -1.64
C ASN A 3 -3.33 27.70 -2.80
N VAL A 4 -2.44 26.84 -3.32
CA VAL A 4 -2.77 25.91 -4.40
C VAL A 4 -3.39 24.66 -3.81
N LYS A 5 -4.68 24.45 -4.10
CA LYS A 5 -5.36 23.19 -3.80
C LYS A 5 -4.96 22.17 -4.87
N MET A 6 -4.20 21.15 -4.48
CA MET A 6 -3.79 20.04 -5.37
C MET A 6 -4.98 19.18 -5.83
N PHE A 7 -6.08 19.19 -5.07
CA PHE A 7 -7.27 18.38 -5.33
C PHE A 7 -8.55 19.19 -5.16
N SER A 8 -9.62 18.75 -5.83
CA SER A 8 -10.95 19.30 -5.57
C SER A 8 -11.39 18.98 -4.13
N GLU A 9 -12.18 19.88 -3.57
CA GLU A 9 -12.71 19.76 -2.21
C GLU A 9 -13.53 18.47 -2.05
N ARG A 10 -14.36 18.17 -3.06
CA ARG A 10 -15.14 16.94 -3.15
C ARG A 10 -14.30 15.66 -3.00
N VAL A 11 -13.17 15.58 -3.71
CA VAL A 11 -12.29 14.40 -3.65
C VAL A 11 -11.61 14.32 -2.30
N THR A 12 -11.15 15.45 -1.77
CA THR A 12 -10.49 15.52 -0.46
C THR A 12 -11.44 15.10 0.66
N ASP A 13 -12.69 15.55 0.63
CA ASP A 13 -13.71 15.22 1.62
C ASP A 13 -14.15 13.76 1.51
N PHE A 14 -14.25 13.22 0.29
CA PHE A 14 -14.50 11.81 0.06
C PHE A 14 -13.40 10.94 0.70
N PHE A 15 -12.12 11.20 0.41
CA PHE A 15 -11.03 10.42 0.99
C PHE A 15 -10.92 10.59 2.51
N LYS A 16 -11.08 11.82 3.02
CA LYS A 16 -11.10 12.07 4.47
C LYS A 16 -12.21 11.30 5.16
N SER A 17 -13.44 11.34 4.63
CA SER A 17 -14.57 10.63 5.22
C SER A 17 -14.36 9.12 5.19
N LEU A 18 -13.86 8.57 4.07
CA LEU A 18 -13.58 7.14 3.91
C LEU A 18 -12.50 6.64 4.89
N VAL A 19 -11.38 7.35 5.01
CA VAL A 19 -10.31 6.98 5.94
C VAL A 19 -10.80 7.10 7.39
N LYS A 20 -11.46 8.20 7.76
CA LYS A 20 -11.99 8.40 9.11
C LYS A 20 -13.03 7.33 9.49
N GLN A 21 -13.94 6.99 8.58
CA GLN A 21 -14.91 5.91 8.79
C GLN A 21 -14.21 4.55 8.97
N THR A 22 -13.20 4.27 8.14
CA THR A 22 -12.42 3.03 8.23
C THR A 22 -11.67 2.93 9.57
N LEU A 23 -11.03 4.02 10.01
CA LEU A 23 -10.36 4.10 11.31
C LEU A 23 -11.34 3.85 12.47
N LYS A 24 -12.51 4.50 12.42
CA LYS A 24 -13.57 4.35 13.42
C LYS A 24 -14.05 2.91 13.53
N ILE A 25 -14.48 2.31 12.41
CA ILE A 25 -14.99 0.93 12.37
C ILE A 25 -13.95 -0.05 12.90
N ARG A 26 -12.69 0.07 12.45
CA ARG A 26 -11.62 -0.84 12.86
C ARG A 26 -11.27 -0.69 14.34
N THR A 27 -11.33 0.53 14.88
CA THR A 27 -11.02 0.79 16.29
C THR A 27 -12.16 0.30 17.20
N GLU A 28 -13.41 0.58 16.84
CA GLU A 28 -14.59 0.19 17.62
C GLU A 28 -14.82 -1.31 17.63
N GLN A 29 -14.65 -1.98 16.49
CA GLN A 29 -14.87 -3.42 16.35
C GLN A 29 -13.62 -4.25 16.67
N GLY A 30 -12.49 -3.60 17.02
CA GLY A 30 -11.24 -4.30 17.31
C GLY A 30 -10.67 -5.08 16.12
N ILE A 31 -10.93 -4.63 14.88
CA ILE A 31 -10.47 -5.33 13.68
C ILE A 31 -8.96 -5.12 13.50
N VAL A 32 -8.22 -6.22 13.59
CA VAL A 32 -6.78 -6.27 13.28
C VAL A 32 -6.61 -6.72 11.83
N ARG A 33 -5.94 -5.89 11.03
CA ARG A 33 -5.53 -6.23 9.66
C ARG A 33 -4.06 -5.86 9.53
N PRO A 34 -3.17 -6.76 9.09
CA PRO A 34 -1.75 -6.45 8.95
C PRO A 34 -1.51 -5.58 7.70
N ASP A 35 -1.99 -4.33 7.75
CA ASP A 35 -1.87 -3.33 6.69
C ASP A 35 -1.32 -2.00 7.24
N MET A 36 -0.96 -1.09 6.33
CA MET A 36 -0.41 0.21 6.69
C MET A 36 -1.33 1.04 7.59
N ILE A 37 -2.66 0.99 7.37
CA ILE A 37 -3.62 1.72 8.20
C ILE A 37 -3.57 1.21 9.64
N HIS A 38 -3.43 -0.10 9.83
CA HIS A 38 -3.27 -0.67 11.16
C HIS A 38 -1.93 -0.29 11.82
N LEU A 39 -0.83 -0.26 11.06
CA LEU A 39 0.44 0.27 11.56
C LEU A 39 0.30 1.71 12.05
N LEU A 40 -0.42 2.55 11.29
CA LEU A 40 -0.67 3.95 11.65
C LEU A 40 -1.63 4.09 12.85
N ILE A 41 -2.59 3.19 13.01
CA ILE A 41 -3.45 3.11 14.22
C ILE A 41 -2.60 2.78 15.45
N GLU A 42 -1.70 1.79 15.37
CA GLU A 42 -0.83 1.42 16.49
C GLU A 42 0.21 2.52 16.78
N ALA A 43 0.71 3.20 15.75
CA ALA A 43 1.53 4.39 15.88
C ALA A 43 0.80 5.51 16.63
N LYS A 44 -0.46 5.78 16.27
CA LYS A 44 -1.33 6.76 16.94
C LYS A 44 -1.60 6.39 18.40
N LYS A 45 -1.83 5.13 18.72
CA LYS A 45 -1.98 4.64 20.11
C LYS A 45 -0.66 4.67 20.90
N GLY A 46 0.45 5.03 20.26
CA GLY A 46 1.77 5.01 20.86
C GLY A 46 2.33 3.61 21.10
N ARG A 47 1.73 2.58 20.48
CA ARG A 47 1.95 1.15 20.68
C ARG A 47 2.89 0.50 19.67
N LEU A 48 3.55 1.25 18.79
CA LEU A 48 4.69 0.72 18.02
C LEU A 48 5.76 0.24 19.01
N ARG A 49 5.66 -1.03 19.38
CA ARG A 49 6.67 -1.77 20.12
C ARG A 49 7.70 -2.18 19.07
N TYR A 50 8.93 -1.72 19.24
CA TYR A 50 10.06 -2.45 18.70
C TYR A 50 10.09 -3.78 19.44
N GLU A 51 9.68 -4.88 18.79
CA GLU A 51 10.08 -6.20 19.25
C GLU A 51 11.59 -6.30 19.00
N ASN A 52 12.39 -6.15 20.05
CA ASN A 52 13.77 -6.63 20.05
C ASN A 52 13.70 -8.17 19.98
N GLN A 53 13.54 -8.72 18.78
CA GLN A 53 14.03 -10.07 18.53
C GLN A 53 15.55 -9.97 18.53
N ASN A 54 16.13 -10.16 19.72
CA ASN A 54 17.48 -10.67 19.85
C ASN A 54 17.53 -11.97 19.06
N ASN A 55 18.10 -11.91 17.85
CA ASN A 55 18.93 -12.93 17.23
C ASN A 55 19.43 -12.39 15.90
N ASP A 56 20.69 -11.97 15.91
CA ASP A 56 21.63 -11.86 14.80
C ASP A 56 21.06 -12.10 13.38
N ILE A 57 20.59 -11.02 12.74
CA ILE A 57 20.61 -10.93 11.28
C ILE A 57 21.12 -9.54 10.92
N ASP A 58 22.38 -9.53 10.46
CA ASP A 58 23.05 -8.44 9.77
C ASP A 58 22.19 -7.93 8.60
N THR A 59 21.35 -6.94 8.89
CA THR A 59 20.66 -6.15 7.86
C THR A 59 21.31 -4.78 7.84
N GLY A 60 22.47 -4.71 7.17
CA GLY A 60 23.28 -3.52 6.94
C GLY A 60 22.63 -2.42 6.09
N PHE A 61 21.32 -2.25 6.17
CA PHE A 61 20.60 -1.15 5.56
C PHE A 61 19.63 -0.53 6.60
N ALA A 62 20.08 0.58 7.18
CA ALA A 62 19.31 1.54 8.00
C ALA A 62 19.10 1.23 9.51
N VAL A 63 20.09 0.71 10.22
CA VAL A 63 20.15 0.91 11.69
C VAL A 63 21.04 2.12 11.98
N VAL A 64 20.45 3.32 12.04
CA VAL A 64 21.10 4.44 12.71
C VAL A 64 20.91 4.19 14.20
N GLU A 65 21.98 3.82 14.90
CA GLU A 65 22.00 3.91 16.36
C GLU A 65 21.78 5.38 16.73
N GLU A 66 20.64 5.68 17.37
CA GLU A 66 20.40 7.03 17.88
C GLU A 66 21.44 7.33 18.97
N SER A 67 22.41 8.17 18.63
CA SER A 67 23.40 8.69 19.56
C SER A 67 22.72 9.31 20.80
N GLU A 68 23.14 8.91 22.00
CA GLU A 68 22.64 9.46 23.27
C GLU A 68 22.97 10.95 23.50
N LEU A 69 23.69 11.59 22.57
CA LEU A 69 24.08 13.00 22.61
C LEU A 69 22.94 13.92 22.15
N GLY A 70 21.87 13.98 22.93
CA GLY A 70 20.79 14.94 22.67
C GLY A 70 19.43 14.57 23.25
N LYS A 71 19.34 14.34 24.57
CA LYS A 71 18.05 14.21 25.29
C LYS A 71 17.32 15.55 25.40
N THR A 72 17.14 16.28 24.30
CA THR A 72 16.02 17.21 24.20
C THR A 72 14.79 16.34 24.05
N LYS A 73 13.85 16.36 25.00
CA LYS A 73 12.57 15.65 24.91
C LYS A 73 11.91 16.03 23.58
N ARG A 74 12.13 15.25 22.51
CA ARG A 74 11.32 15.34 21.30
C ARG A 74 9.92 14.96 21.76
N GLN A 75 9.05 15.96 21.89
CA GLN A 75 7.63 15.71 22.08
C GLN A 75 7.24 14.73 20.99
N ARG A 76 6.84 13.52 21.39
CA ARG A 76 6.35 12.51 20.46
C ARG A 76 5.18 13.15 19.75
N LYS A 77 5.35 13.52 18.48
CA LYS A 77 4.30 14.20 17.72
C LYS A 77 3.13 13.23 17.66
N GLU A 78 2.01 13.63 18.25
CA GLU A 78 0.79 12.82 18.21
C GLU A 78 0.33 12.71 16.76
N ILE A 79 0.14 11.49 16.29
CA ILE A 79 -0.34 11.23 14.94
C ILE A 79 -1.84 11.51 14.92
N THR A 80 -2.24 12.52 14.16
CA THR A 80 -3.65 12.88 14.01
C THR A 80 -4.33 12.05 12.93
N ASP A 81 -5.67 12.00 12.92
CA ASP A 81 -6.40 11.33 11.84
C ASP A 81 -6.18 11.99 10.47
N ASP A 82 -5.89 13.29 10.46
CA ASP A 82 -5.55 14.02 9.24
C ASP A 82 -4.15 13.63 8.75
N ASP A 83 -3.19 13.37 9.64
CA ASP A 83 -1.87 12.80 9.27
C ASP A 83 -2.02 11.40 8.66
N ILE A 84 -2.83 10.54 9.27
CA ILE A 84 -3.11 9.18 8.74
C ILE A 84 -3.77 9.27 7.37
N THR A 85 -4.73 10.18 7.21
CA THR A 85 -5.41 10.41 5.93
C THR A 85 -4.44 10.89 4.86
N ALA A 86 -3.55 11.84 5.20
CA ALA A 86 -2.56 12.35 4.28
C ALA A 86 -1.59 11.25 3.80
N GLN A 87 -1.12 10.40 4.72
CA GLN A 87 -0.28 9.24 4.38
C GLN A 87 -1.01 8.23 3.49
N ALA A 88 -2.26 7.90 3.84
CA ALA A 88 -3.09 6.99 3.04
C ALA A 88 -3.29 7.50 1.60
N LEU A 89 -3.52 8.80 1.45
CA LEU A 89 -3.68 9.44 0.16
C LEU A 89 -2.38 9.41 -0.67
N GLY A 90 -1.24 9.66 -0.03
CA GLY A 90 0.07 9.58 -0.69
C GLY A 90 0.36 8.19 -1.26
N PHE A 91 0.14 7.13 -0.45
CA PHE A 91 0.30 5.74 -0.91
C PHE A 91 -0.69 5.36 -2.01
N PHE A 92 -1.94 5.83 -1.92
CA PHE A 92 -2.93 5.59 -2.96
C PHE A 92 -2.46 6.16 -4.31
N PHE A 93 -2.01 7.41 -4.35
CA PHE A 93 -1.56 8.03 -5.61
C PHE A 93 -0.29 7.39 -6.17
N ALA A 94 0.68 7.10 -5.31
CA ALA A 94 1.92 6.44 -5.74
C ALA A 94 1.66 5.09 -6.43
N GLY A 95 0.69 4.31 -5.94
CA GLY A 95 0.29 3.04 -6.55
C GLY A 95 -0.72 3.17 -7.70
N PHE A 96 -1.58 4.19 -7.67
CA PHE A 96 -2.65 4.35 -8.66
C PHE A 96 -2.12 4.79 -10.03
N ASP A 97 -1.26 5.82 -10.06
CA ASP A 97 -0.79 6.39 -11.33
C ASP A 97 0.05 5.40 -12.14
N THR A 98 1.00 4.76 -11.46
CA THR A 98 1.88 3.72 -12.04
C THR A 98 1.09 2.48 -12.45
N GLY A 99 0.21 1.98 -11.57
CA GLY A 99 -0.59 0.78 -11.84
C GLY A 99 -1.59 0.97 -12.97
N SER A 100 -2.28 2.12 -13.02
CA SER A 100 -3.24 2.41 -14.10
C SER A 100 -2.54 2.55 -15.46
N THR A 101 -1.40 3.23 -15.49
CA THR A 101 -0.59 3.38 -16.71
C THR A 101 -0.11 2.02 -17.23
N LEU A 102 0.43 1.16 -16.35
CA LEU A 102 0.83 -0.20 -16.71
C LEU A 102 -0.32 -1.01 -17.32
N MET A 103 -1.50 -0.98 -16.67
CA MET A 103 -2.68 -1.68 -17.18
C MET A 103 -3.13 -1.17 -18.55
N CYS A 104 -3.05 0.14 -18.80
CA CYS A 104 -3.33 0.70 -20.12
C CYS A 104 -2.36 0.18 -21.18
N TYR A 105 -1.06 0.11 -20.90
CA TYR A 105 -0.07 -0.43 -21.83
C TYR A 105 -0.27 -1.92 -22.10
N ILE A 106 -0.51 -2.72 -21.06
CA ILE A 106 -0.80 -4.16 -21.21
C ILE A 106 -2.02 -4.35 -22.11
N CYS A 107 -3.13 -3.66 -21.83
CA CYS A 107 -4.34 -3.74 -22.65
C CYS A 107 -4.07 -3.34 -24.12
N TYR A 108 -3.28 -2.29 -24.33
CA TYR A 108 -2.92 -1.82 -25.67
C TYR A 108 -2.08 -2.85 -26.44
N GLU A 109 -1.03 -3.40 -25.82
CA GLU A 109 -0.17 -4.40 -26.46
C GLU A 109 -0.92 -5.72 -26.72
N LEU A 110 -1.79 -6.15 -25.81
CA LEU A 110 -2.64 -7.33 -26.02
C LEU A 110 -3.62 -7.12 -27.19
N ALA A 111 -4.26 -5.96 -27.27
CA ALA A 111 -5.19 -5.65 -28.35
C ALA A 111 -4.52 -5.61 -29.74
N ARG A 112 -3.22 -5.27 -29.80
CA ARG A 112 -2.44 -5.25 -31.05
C ARG A 112 -1.84 -6.60 -31.42
N ASN A 113 -1.64 -7.50 -30.46
CA ASN A 113 -1.03 -8.81 -30.65
C ASN A 113 -2.02 -9.92 -30.25
N PRO A 114 -3.02 -10.22 -31.10
CA PRO A 114 -4.11 -11.15 -30.76
C PRO A 114 -3.62 -12.59 -30.50
N ASP A 115 -2.51 -12.99 -31.09
CA ASP A 115 -1.86 -14.29 -30.86
C ASP A 115 -1.30 -14.42 -29.43
N ILE A 116 -0.68 -13.34 -28.93
CA ILE A 116 -0.19 -13.24 -27.53
C ILE A 116 -1.38 -13.25 -26.57
N GLN A 117 -2.42 -12.48 -26.88
CA GLN A 117 -3.64 -12.42 -26.08
C GLN A 117 -4.32 -13.79 -25.97
N GLU A 118 -4.50 -14.51 -27.09
CA GLU A 118 -5.13 -15.83 -27.10
C GLU A 118 -4.30 -16.84 -26.30
N ARG A 119 -2.97 -16.81 -26.45
CA ARG A 119 -2.07 -17.66 -25.67
C ARG A 119 -2.16 -17.39 -24.17
N LEU A 120 -2.18 -16.11 -23.78
CA LEU A 120 -2.33 -15.71 -22.38
C LEU A 120 -3.69 -16.13 -21.82
N TYR A 121 -4.76 -15.90 -22.57
CA TYR A 121 -6.12 -16.28 -22.17
C TYR A 121 -6.23 -17.79 -21.95
N ARG A 122 -5.65 -18.60 -22.83
CA ARG A 122 -5.60 -20.05 -22.66
C ARG A 122 -4.85 -20.46 -21.39
N ASP A 123 -3.66 -19.90 -21.15
CA ASP A 123 -2.85 -20.19 -19.96
C ASP A 123 -3.60 -19.84 -18.65
N ILE A 124 -4.27 -18.69 -18.64
CA ILE A 124 -5.09 -18.25 -17.50
C ILE A 124 -6.27 -19.21 -17.30
N THR A 125 -6.98 -19.56 -18.36
CA THR A 125 -8.19 -20.41 -18.28
C THR A 125 -7.84 -21.85 -17.85
N GLU A 126 -6.72 -22.38 -18.32
CA GLU A 126 -6.22 -23.70 -17.91
C GLU A 126 -5.82 -23.72 -16.43
N THR A 127 -5.18 -22.64 -15.95
CA THR A 127 -4.68 -22.51 -14.58
C THR A 127 -5.79 -22.14 -13.58
N CYS A 128 -6.74 -21.31 -13.98
CA CYS A 128 -7.81 -20.77 -13.14
C CYS A 128 -9.20 -21.29 -13.55
N LYS A 129 -9.38 -22.62 -13.53
CA LYS A 129 -10.65 -23.27 -13.94
C LYS A 129 -11.89 -22.82 -13.16
N GLU A 130 -11.77 -22.64 -11.85
CA GLU A 130 -12.92 -22.31 -10.99
C GLU A 130 -12.67 -21.13 -10.05
N LYS A 131 -11.43 -20.95 -9.57
CA LYS A 131 -11.06 -19.87 -8.65
C LYS A 131 -9.71 -19.29 -8.99
N VAL A 132 -9.66 -17.97 -9.13
CA VAL A 132 -8.42 -17.21 -9.16
C VAL A 132 -7.89 -17.16 -7.73
N THR A 133 -6.75 -17.82 -7.49
CA THR A 133 -6.07 -17.79 -6.18
C THR A 133 -4.72 -17.10 -6.32
N TYR A 134 -4.24 -16.50 -5.23
CA TYR A 134 -2.93 -15.83 -5.22
C TYR A 134 -1.81 -16.76 -5.71
N LYS A 135 -1.80 -18.01 -5.24
CA LYS A 135 -0.81 -19.01 -5.66
C LYS A 135 -0.91 -19.37 -7.15
N ALA A 136 -2.13 -19.42 -7.69
CA ALA A 136 -2.33 -19.68 -9.11
C ALA A 136 -1.76 -18.56 -9.98
N VAL A 137 -2.07 -17.30 -9.65
CA VAL A 137 -1.55 -16.12 -10.38
C VAL A 137 -0.03 -16.06 -10.32
N LEU A 138 0.56 -16.28 -9.13
CA LEU A 138 2.01 -16.27 -8.95
C LEU A 138 2.73 -17.42 -9.69
N GLY A 139 1.99 -18.49 -10.04
CA GLY A 139 2.50 -19.63 -10.80
C GLY A 139 2.44 -19.45 -12.32
N MET A 140 1.75 -18.42 -12.82
CA MET A 140 1.58 -18.18 -14.26
C MET A 140 2.82 -17.52 -14.86
N LYS A 141 3.72 -18.35 -15.41
CA LYS A 141 4.96 -17.85 -16.04
C LYS A 141 4.68 -16.96 -17.24
N TYR A 142 3.67 -17.28 -18.05
CA TYR A 142 3.42 -16.51 -19.27
C TYR A 142 2.80 -15.14 -18.96
N LEU A 143 1.97 -15.06 -17.92
CA LEU A 143 1.47 -13.78 -17.41
C LEU A 143 2.62 -12.87 -16.97
N ASP A 144 3.60 -13.42 -16.26
CA ASP A 144 4.79 -12.65 -15.84
C ASP A 144 5.58 -12.12 -17.05
N CYS A 145 5.73 -12.91 -18.12
CA CYS A 145 6.37 -12.44 -19.37
C CYS A 145 5.58 -11.35 -20.12
N VAL A 146 4.28 -11.19 -19.86
CA VAL A 146 3.47 -10.14 -20.48
C VAL A 146 3.48 -8.86 -19.65
N VAL A 147 3.60 -8.98 -18.32
CA VAL A 147 3.58 -7.86 -17.39
C VAL A 147 4.98 -7.22 -17.22
N SER A 148 6.04 -8.02 -17.31
CA SER A 148 7.44 -7.64 -17.05
C SER A 148 8.24 -7.44 -18.34
#